data_AF-A0A624F7P1-F1
#
_entry.id   AF-A0A624F7P1-F1
#
_cell.length_a   1.000
_cell.length_b   1.000
_cell.length_c   1.000
_cell.angle_alpha   90.00
_cell.angle_beta   90.00
_cell.angle_gamma   90.00
#
_symmetry.space_group_name_H-M   'P 1'
#
loop_
_entity.id
_entity.type
_entity.pdbx_description
1 polymer ?
#
loop_
_entity_poly.entity_id
_entity_poly.type
_entity_poly.pdbx_seq_one_letter_code
_entity_poly.pdbx_strand_id
1 'polypeptide(L)'
;GNAYVFDVPENEYFMMGDNRDYSYDSRFWGSVPYRLIVGKPWFVYFSWDKDKNVRWERIGCFVDTLENDEQYIHDHDDEDKLS
;
A
#
# COMPACT_ATOMS: atom_id res chain seq x y z
N GLY A 1 -17.32 5.22 20.38
CA GLY A 1 -16.21 5.69 19.54
C GLY A 1 -16.77 6.66 18.54
N ASN A 2 -16.11 7.81 18.34
CA ASN A 2 -16.52 8.77 17.32
C ASN A 2 -15.95 8.28 15.98
N ALA A 3 -16.82 7.86 15.06
CA ALA A 3 -16.42 7.57 13.69
C ALA A 3 -16.22 8.91 12.96
N TYR A 4 -15.03 9.14 12.42
CA TYR A 4 -14.79 10.25 11.50
C TYR A 4 -15.30 9.83 10.13
N VAL A 5 -16.34 10.51 9.65
CA VAL A 5 -16.90 10.31 8.31
C VAL A 5 -16.30 11.36 7.39
N PHE A 6 -15.77 10.93 6.25
CA PHE A 6 -15.23 11.80 5.21
C PHE A 6 -15.97 11.52 3.90
N ASP A 7 -16.66 12.53 3.38
CA ASP A 7 -17.35 12.46 2.09
C ASP A 7 -16.36 12.82 0.97
N VAL A 8 -16.10 11.88 0.07
CA VAL A 8 -15.17 12.07 -1.05
C VAL A 8 -15.87 12.89 -2.14
N PRO A 9 -15.30 14.04 -2.56
CA PRO A 9 -15.86 14.84 -3.65
C PRO A 9 -15.90 14.10 -4.99
N GLU A 10 -16.75 14.56 -5.89
CA GLU A 10 -16.82 14.02 -7.24
C GLU A 10 -15.47 14.17 -7.98
N ASN A 11 -15.07 13.14 -8.73
CA ASN A 11 -13.79 13.07 -9.43
C ASN A 11 -12.54 13.10 -8.53
N GLU A 12 -12.71 12.75 -7.24
CA GLU A 12 -11.60 12.54 -6.32
C GLU A 12 -11.59 11.13 -5.73
N TYR A 13 -10.45 10.75 -5.17
CA TYR A 13 -10.21 9.43 -4.60
C TYR A 13 -9.61 9.58 -3.20
N PHE A 14 -10.12 8.79 -2.27
CA PHE A 14 -9.53 8.63 -0.95
C PHE A 14 -8.49 7.51 -1.00
N MET A 15 -7.21 7.86 -0.78
CA MET A 15 -6.09 6.92 -0.83
C MET A 15 -5.71 6.48 0.57
N MET A 16 -5.47 5.18 0.75
CA MET A 16 -5.00 4.63 2.00
C MET A 16 -3.90 3.60 1.72
N GLY A 17 -2.78 3.73 2.42
CA GLY A 17 -1.69 2.76 2.32
C GLY A 17 -1.98 1.49 3.13
N ASP A 18 -1.38 0.38 2.73
CA ASP A 18 -1.54 -0.90 3.42
C ASP A 18 -0.86 -0.90 4.79
N ASN A 19 0.31 -0.23 4.90
CA ASN A 19 0.96 0.00 6.18
C ASN A 19 0.27 1.16 6.93
N ARG A 20 -0.80 0.83 7.66
CA ARG A 20 -1.75 1.81 8.21
C ARG A 20 -1.13 2.78 9.20
N ASP A 21 -0.19 2.34 10.03
CA ASP A 21 0.40 3.20 11.07
C ASP A 21 1.53 4.07 10.53
N TYR A 22 2.16 3.66 9.43
CA TYR A 22 3.30 4.35 8.83
C TYR A 22 3.01 4.98 7.46
N SER A 23 1.73 5.06 7.06
CA SER A 23 1.30 5.69 5.81
C SER A 23 0.76 7.10 6.04
N TYR A 24 1.45 8.09 5.46
CA TYR A 24 0.95 9.46 5.37
C TYR A 24 0.04 9.61 4.14
N ASP A 25 -1.24 9.28 4.32
CA ASP A 25 -2.25 9.21 3.24
C ASP A 25 -3.46 10.13 3.46
N SER A 26 -4.57 9.90 2.75
CA SER A 26 -5.74 10.79 2.74
C SER A 26 -6.37 11.01 4.12
N ARG A 27 -6.06 10.18 5.12
CA ARG A 27 -6.41 10.41 6.53
C ARG A 27 -5.81 11.73 7.08
N PHE A 28 -4.69 12.17 6.53
CA PHE A 28 -3.98 13.37 6.97
C PHE A 28 -4.09 14.54 6.00
N TRP A 29 -4.01 14.30 4.69
CA TRP A 29 -3.96 15.36 3.67
C TRP A 29 -5.18 15.45 2.74
N GLY A 30 -6.24 14.65 2.97
CA GLY A 30 -7.49 14.71 2.21
C GLY A 30 -7.48 13.88 0.92
N SER A 31 -8.48 14.07 0.06
CA SER A 31 -8.64 13.29 -1.18
C SER A 31 -7.75 13.78 -2.34
N VAL A 32 -7.53 12.93 -3.34
CA VAL A 32 -6.72 13.21 -4.55
C VAL A 32 -7.64 13.41 -5.76
N PRO A 33 -7.51 14.53 -6.49
CA PRO A 33 -8.16 14.68 -7.80
C PRO A 33 -7.73 13.61 -8.81
N TYR A 34 -8.68 12.99 -9.51
CA TYR A 34 -8.44 11.93 -10.51
C TYR A 34 -7.38 12.31 -11.54
N ARG A 35 -7.33 13.58 -11.95
CA ARG A 35 -6.34 14.11 -12.91
C ARG A 35 -4.88 13.94 -12.49
N LEU A 36 -4.60 13.66 -11.22
CA LEU A 36 -3.26 13.42 -10.69
C LEU A 36 -2.92 11.92 -10.64
N ILE A 37 -3.88 11.03 -10.95
CA ILE A 37 -3.67 9.59 -10.97
C ILE A 37 -3.12 9.19 -12.34
N VAL A 38 -1.94 8.55 -12.33
CA VAL A 38 -1.25 8.13 -13.56
C VAL A 38 -1.75 6.75 -14.04
N GLY A 39 -2.06 5.83 -13.13
CA GLY A 39 -2.55 4.50 -13.48
C GLY A 39 -2.57 3.51 -12.31
N LYS A 40 -2.94 2.26 -12.61
CA LYS A 40 -2.97 1.13 -11.66
C LYS A 40 -1.66 0.33 -11.77
N PRO A 41 -1.00 -0.03 -10.66
CA PRO A 41 0.14 -0.96 -10.70
C PRO A 41 -0.30 -2.35 -11.21
N TRP A 42 0.56 -3.02 -11.98
CA TRP A 42 0.24 -4.32 -12.61
C TRP A 42 1.07 -5.47 -12.07
N PHE A 43 2.39 -5.30 -11.93
CA PHE A 43 3.31 -6.32 -11.43
C PHE A 43 4.58 -5.70 -10.84
N VAL A 44 5.34 -6.49 -10.07
CA VAL A 44 6.63 -6.06 -9.51
C VAL A 44 7.73 -6.27 -10.55
N TYR A 45 8.26 -5.17 -11.08
CA TYR A 45 9.37 -5.23 -12.05
C TYR A 45 10.70 -5.64 -11.40
N PHE A 46 10.96 -5.17 -10.17
CA PHE A 46 12.22 -5.41 -9.49
C PHE A 46 12.06 -5.39 -7.95
N SER A 47 12.80 -6.24 -7.24
CA SER A 47 12.81 -6.30 -5.78
C SER A 47 14.12 -6.84 -5.22
N TRP A 48 14.65 -6.19 -4.19
CA TRP A 48 15.80 -6.67 -3.41
C TRP A 48 15.58 -6.45 -1.90
N ASP A 49 16.39 -7.08 -1.07
CA ASP A 49 16.40 -6.86 0.38
C ASP A 49 17.41 -5.77 0.82
N LYS A 50 17.53 -5.57 2.14
CA LYS A 50 18.46 -4.60 2.75
C LYS A 50 19.94 -4.94 2.43
N ASP A 51 20.24 -6.20 2.15
CA ASP A 51 21.57 -6.72 1.82
C ASP A 51 21.82 -6.80 0.29
N LYS A 52 20.89 -6.27 -0.52
CA LYS A 52 20.92 -6.24 -1.99
C LYS A 52 20.79 -7.62 -2.65
N ASN A 53 20.28 -8.63 -1.96
CA ASN A 53 19.89 -9.88 -2.59
C ASN A 53 18.58 -9.71 -3.35
N VAL A 54 18.52 -10.25 -4.57
CA VAL A 54 17.32 -10.18 -5.42
C VAL A 54 16.27 -11.15 -4.91
N ARG A 55 15.04 -10.64 -4.71
CA ARG A 55 13.85 -11.39 -4.30
C ARG A 55 13.12 -11.93 -5.54
N TRP A 56 13.66 -13.00 -6.10
CA TRP A 56 13.18 -13.57 -7.37
C TRP A 56 11.71 -13.99 -7.34
N GLU A 57 11.23 -14.42 -6.18
CA GLU A 57 9.83 -14.80 -5.92
C GLU A 57 8.83 -13.64 -6.10
N ARG A 58 9.30 -12.39 -6.02
CA ARG A 58 8.46 -11.21 -6.21
C ARG A 58 8.46 -10.72 -7.66
N ILE A 59 9.55 -10.92 -8.39
CA ILE A 59 9.70 -10.35 -9.73
C ILE A 59 8.71 -11.01 -10.70
N GLY A 60 7.94 -10.19 -11.41
CA GLY A 60 6.89 -10.65 -12.33
C GLY A 60 5.60 -11.08 -11.66
N CYS A 61 5.51 -11.04 -10.33
CA CYS A 61 4.27 -11.30 -9.60
C CYS A 61 3.29 -10.15 -9.84
N PHE A 62 2.06 -10.49 -10.24
CA PHE A 62 0.98 -9.53 -10.47
C PHE A 62 0.36 -9.09 -9.14
N VAL A 63 -0.15 -7.85 -9.09
CA VAL A 63 -0.78 -7.30 -7.88
C VAL A 63 -1.90 -8.20 -7.38
N ASP A 64 -2.75 -8.70 -8.28
CA ASP A 64 -3.86 -9.59 -7.94
C ASP A 64 -3.39 -10.89 -7.26
N THR A 65 -2.19 -11.39 -7.57
CA THR A 65 -1.62 -12.56 -6.91
C THR A 65 -1.11 -12.23 -5.50
N LEU A 66 -0.50 -11.05 -5.33
CA LEU A 66 0.00 -10.58 -4.02
C LEU A 66 -1.14 -10.34 -3.02
N GLU A 67 -2.28 -9.84 -3.50
CA GLU A 67 -3.46 -9.61 -2.66
C GLU A 67 -4.05 -10.90 -2.08
N ASN A 68 -3.79 -12.06 -2.70
CA ASN A 68 -4.36 -13.35 -2.32
C ASN A 68 -3.34 -14.32 -1.71
N ASP A 69 -2.08 -13.91 -1.54
CA ASP A 69 -1.03 -14.75 -0.99
C ASP A 69 -0.86 -14.48 0.51
N GLU A 70 -1.22 -15.48 1.33
CA GLU A 70 -1.17 -15.41 2.80
C GLU A 70 0.19 -15.01 3.35
N GLN A 71 1.29 -15.28 2.62
CA GLN A 71 2.64 -14.90 3.05
C GLN A 71 2.82 -13.39 3.13
N TYR A 72 2.16 -12.61 2.27
CA TYR A 72 2.28 -11.15 2.26
C TYR A 72 1.23 -10.43 3.11
N ILE A 73 0.24 -11.17 3.62
CA ILE A 73 -0.82 -10.63 4.48
C ILE A 73 -0.34 -10.50 5.93
N HIS A 74 0.68 -11.27 6.35
CA HIS A 74 1.07 -11.43 7.76
C HIS A 74 2.46 -10.87 8.15
N ASP A 75 3.20 -10.23 7.25
CA ASP A 75 4.60 -9.86 7.50
C ASP A 75 4.84 -8.56 8.30
N HIS A 76 3.80 -7.84 8.76
CA HIS A 76 3.98 -6.49 9.31
C HIS A 76 3.87 -6.31 10.85
N ASP A 77 3.58 -7.36 11.63
CA ASP A 77 3.37 -7.22 13.08
C ASP A 77 4.66 -7.43 13.94
N ASP A 78 5.81 -7.75 13.34
CA ASP A 78 7.03 -8.09 14.09
C ASP A 78 8.10 -6.99 14.16
N GLU A 79 7.94 -5.84 13.47
CA GLU A 79 8.87 -4.69 13.63
C GLU A 79 8.51 -3.78 14.84
N ASP A 80 7.32 -3.90 15.46
CA ASP A 80 6.92 -3.09 16.63
C ASP A 80 7.34 -3.68 17.99
N LYS A 81 8.14 -4.77 18.03
CA LYS A 81 8.69 -5.32 19.28
C LYS A 81 10.05 -4.75 19.70
N LEU A 82 10.55 -3.73 19.00
CA LEU A 82 11.81 -3.04 19.31
C LEU A 82 11.66 -1.50 19.25
N SER A 83 10.82 -0.95 20.12
CA SER A 83 10.98 0.43 20.65
C SER A 83 10.24 0.61 21.96
#